data_AF-O25010-F1
#
_entry.id   AF-O25010-F1
#
_cell.length_a   1.000
_cell.length_b   1.000
_cell.length_c   1.000
_cell.angle_alpha   90.00
_cell.angle_beta   90.00
_cell.angle_gamma   90.00
#
_symmetry.space_group_name_H-M   'P 1'
#
loop_
_entity.id
_entity.type
_entity.pdbx_description
1 polymer ?
#
loop_
_entity_poly.entity_id
_entity_poly.type
_entity_poly.pdbx_seq_one_letter_code
_entity_poly.pdbx_strand_id
1 'polypeptide(L)' 'MEKTENTDETRLRGTKNKLGRKPKADANKKTRAVSLYFSDEQYQKLEKMANEEEESVGSYIKRYILKALRKIE' A
#
# COMPACT_ATOMS: atom_id res chain seq x y z
N MET A 1 -22.56 34.32 -19.65
CA MET A 1 -22.26 33.09 -18.88
C MET A 1 -22.42 31.93 -19.84
N GLU A 2 -21.35 31.19 -20.11
CA GLU A 2 -21.36 29.77 -20.46
C GLU A 2 -19.89 29.35 -20.32
N LYS A 3 -19.53 28.85 -19.13
CA LYS A 3 -18.19 28.33 -18.86
C LYS A 3 -18.23 26.84 -19.20
N THR A 4 -17.55 26.47 -20.27
CA THR A 4 -17.24 25.07 -20.59
C THR A 4 -16.37 24.50 -19.49
N GLU A 5 -16.98 23.74 -18.58
CA GLU A 5 -16.25 23.00 -17.55
C GLU A 5 -15.42 21.90 -18.20
N ASN A 6 -14.11 21.99 -18.00
CA ASN A 6 -13.13 20.98 -18.35
C ASN A 6 -13.39 19.71 -17.52
N THR A 7 -14.16 18.79 -18.08
CA THR A 7 -14.44 17.49 -17.48
C THR A 7 -13.20 16.58 -17.58
N ASP A 8 -12.39 16.63 -16.55
CA ASP A 8 -11.83 15.43 -15.88
C ASP A 8 -11.06 14.45 -16.78
N GLU A 9 -9.96 14.91 -17.39
CA GLU A 9 -8.97 14.05 -18.06
C GLU A 9 -8.34 12.99 -17.13
N THR A 10 -8.53 13.13 -15.81
CA THR A 10 -8.05 12.19 -14.79
C THR A 10 -8.83 10.88 -14.73
N ARG A 11 -10.07 10.80 -15.26
CA ARG A 11 -10.86 9.55 -15.27
C ARG A 11 -10.53 8.58 -16.42
N LEU A 12 -9.87 9.03 -17.49
CA LEU A 12 -9.62 8.22 -18.70
C LEU A 12 -8.37 7.32 -18.63
N ARG A 13 -7.59 7.35 -17.55
CA ARG A 13 -6.41 6.48 -17.38
C ARG A 13 -6.71 5.04 -16.97
N GLY A 14 -7.98 4.69 -16.70
CA GLY A 14 -8.37 3.41 -16.09
C GLY A 14 -8.53 2.19 -17.01
N THR A 15 -8.52 2.34 -18.34
CA THR A 15 -9.00 1.26 -19.24
C THR A 15 -8.01 0.83 -20.34
N LYS A 16 -6.75 1.23 -20.28
CA LYS A 16 -5.70 0.67 -21.15
C LYS A 16 -5.24 -0.69 -20.63
N ASN A 17 -6.09 -1.70 -20.79
CA ASN A 17 -5.72 -3.10 -20.62
C ASN A 17 -4.58 -3.41 -21.60
N LYS A 18 -3.36 -3.59 -21.08
CA LYS A 18 -2.23 -4.09 -21.86
C LYS A 18 -2.65 -5.42 -22.48
N LEU A 19 -2.50 -5.53 -23.80
CA LEU A 19 -2.62 -6.79 -24.55
C LEU A 19 -1.80 -7.86 -23.81
N GLY A 20 -2.44 -8.95 -23.36
CA GLY A 20 -1.70 -10.16 -22.95
C GLY A 20 -2.03 -10.83 -21.62
N ARG A 21 -2.96 -10.33 -20.79
CA ARG A 21 -3.56 -11.10 -19.66
C ARG A 21 -4.78 -10.36 -19.09
N LYS A 22 -5.91 -11.07 -18.89
CA LYS A 22 -7.04 -10.51 -18.12
C LYS A 22 -6.57 -10.22 -16.69
N PRO A 23 -6.94 -9.08 -16.08
CA PRO A 23 -6.66 -8.84 -14.68
C PRO A 23 -7.26 -9.97 -13.83
N LYS A 24 -6.53 -10.41 -12.80
CA LYS A 24 -7.07 -11.40 -11.85
C LYS A 24 -8.23 -10.75 -11.09
N ALA A 25 -9.34 -11.48 -10.94
CA ALA A 25 -10.39 -11.11 -9.99
C ALA A 25 -9.77 -10.85 -8.61
N ASP A 26 -10.30 -9.88 -7.86
CA ASP A 26 -9.71 -9.47 -6.58
C ASP A 26 -9.61 -10.61 -5.56
N ALA A 27 -10.52 -11.57 -5.59
CA ALA A 27 -10.46 -12.79 -4.77
C ALA A 27 -9.20 -13.63 -5.04
N ASN A 28 -8.71 -13.63 -6.28
CA ASN A 28 -7.56 -14.42 -6.73
C ASN A 28 -6.22 -13.70 -6.54
N LYS A 29 -6.23 -12.46 -6.03
CA LYS A 29 -5.01 -11.76 -5.64
C LYS A 29 -4.50 -12.34 -4.33
N LYS A 30 -3.30 -12.93 -4.35
CA LYS A 30 -2.61 -13.47 -3.15
C LYS A 30 -2.09 -12.38 -2.21
N THR A 31 -2.01 -11.14 -2.69
CA THR A 31 -1.42 -10.00 -1.97
C THR A 31 -2.50 -8.96 -1.72
N ARG A 32 -2.61 -8.51 -0.48
CA ARG A 32 -3.42 -7.37 -0.06
C ARG A 32 -2.48 -6.24 0.34
N ALA A 33 -2.64 -5.08 -0.29
CA ALA A 33 -1.90 -3.89 0.11
C ALA A 33 -2.55 -3.29 1.36
N VAL A 34 -1.73 -2.80 2.28
CA VAL A 34 -2.16 -2.12 3.50
C VAL A 34 -1.39 -0.81 3.59
N SER A 35 -2.11 0.28 3.81
CA SER A 35 -1.53 1.62 4.03
C SER A 35 -1.81 2.03 5.47
N LEU A 36 -0.78 2.44 6.19
CA LEU A 36 -0.84 2.90 7.57
C LEU A 36 -0.26 4.31 7.64
N TYR A 37 -0.82 5.14 8.52
CA TYR A 37 -0.32 6.49 8.79
C TYR A 37 0.25 6.54 10.20
N PHE A 38 1.36 7.24 10.36
CA PHE A 38 2.05 7.46 11.62
C PHE A 38 2.34 8.96 11.76
N SER A 39 2.51 9.45 12.99
CA SER A 39 3.17 10.75 13.16
C SER A 39 4.64 10.63 12.74
N ASP A 40 5.27 11.76 12.42
CA ASP A 40 6.69 11.79 12.04
C ASP A 40 7.57 11.19 13.14
N GLU A 41 7.31 11.52 14.41
CA GLU A 41 8.04 10.97 15.57
C GLU A 41 7.92 9.44 15.66
N GLN A 42 6.71 8.90 15.43
CA GLN A 42 6.48 7.46 15.46
C GLN A 42 7.17 6.77 14.29
N TYR A 43 7.13 7.37 13.10
CA TYR A 43 7.80 6.84 11.92
C TYR A 43 9.32 6.82 12.09
N GLN A 44 9.93 7.91 12.57
CA GLN A 44 11.36 7.98 12.85
C GLN A 44 11.81 6.91 13.85
N LYS A 45 11.00 6.67 14.89
CA LYS A 45 11.27 5.58 15.84
C LYS A 45 11.24 4.21 15.17
N LEU A 46 10.24 3.95 14.31
CA LEU A 46 10.14 2.70 13.54
C LEU A 46 11.31 2.54 12.57
N GLU A 47 11.71 3.62 11.90
CA GLU A 47 12.83 3.64 10.96
C GLU A 47 14.15 3.30 11.65
N LYS A 48 14.42 3.90 12.82
CA LYS A 48 15.61 3.57 13.62
C LYS A 48 15.63 2.08 14.00
N MET A 49 14.53 1.54 14.53
CA MET A 49 14.46 0.13 14.93
C MET A 49 14.59 -0.83 13.74
N ALA A 50 14.02 -0.46 12.58
CA ALA A 50 14.15 -1.25 11.36
C ALA A 50 15.59 -1.27 10.84
N ASN A 51 16.27 -0.12 10.86
CA ASN A 51 17.67 0.01 10.46
C ASN A 51 18.62 -0.75 11.40
N GLU A 52 18.35 -0.77 12.70
CA GLU A 52 19.10 -1.57 13.69
C GLU A 52 19.04 -3.08 13.39
N GLU A 53 17.97 -3.55 12.75
CA GLU A 53 17.78 -4.95 12.33
C GLU A 53 18.10 -5.21 10.85
N GLU A 54 18.72 -4.24 10.15
CA GLU A 54 19.04 -4.32 8.71
C GLU A 54 17.82 -4.64 7.82
N GLU A 55 16.64 -4.13 8.19
CA GLU A 55 15.39 -4.34 7.46
C GLU A 55 14.74 -3.03 6.99
N SER A 56 13.91 -3.12 5.94
CA SER A 56 13.01 -2.03 5.60
C SER A 56 11.91 -1.86 6.66
N VAL A 57 11.45 -0.62 6.87
CA VAL A 57 10.34 -0.30 7.80
C VAL A 57 9.09 -1.15 7.52
N GLY A 58 8.74 -1.36 6.24
CA GLY A 58 7.60 -2.19 5.86
C GLY A 58 7.77 -3.67 6.24
N SER A 59 8.97 -4.23 6.04
CA SER A 59 9.30 -5.60 6.45
C SER A 59 9.26 -5.76 7.97
N TYR A 60 9.85 -4.79 8.68
CA TYR A 60 9.90 -4.74 10.13
C TYR A 60 8.49 -4.76 10.74
N ILE A 61 7.62 -3.85 10.28
CA ILE A 61 6.22 -3.76 10.73
C ILE A 61 5.47 -5.06 10.43
N LYS A 62 5.56 -5.57 9.21
CA LYS A 62 4.88 -6.82 8.80
C LYS A 62 5.28 -7.98 9.69
N ARG A 63 6.57 -8.14 9.97
CA ARG A 63 7.11 -9.20 10.82
C ARG A 63 6.67 -9.02 12.27
N TYR A 64 6.67 -7.79 12.78
CA TYR A 64 6.21 -7.49 14.14
C TYR A 64 4.73 -7.85 14.31
N ILE A 65 3.86 -7.44 13.38
CA ILE A 65 2.43 -7.79 13.39
C ILE A 65 2.25 -9.31 13.35
N LEU A 66 2.99 -10.03 12.49
CA LEU A 66 2.91 -11.50 12.42
C LEU A 66 3.35 -12.17 13.73
N LYS A 67 4.42 -11.67 14.37
CA LYS A 67 4.87 -12.15 15.68
C LYS A 67 3.81 -11.89 16.76
N ALA A 68 3.13 -10.75 16.73
CA ALA A 68 2.07 -10.42 17.68
C ALA A 68 0.84 -11.32 17.49
N LEU A 69 0.40 -11.54 16.25
CA LEU A 69 -0.74 -12.42 15.94
C LEU A 69 -0.50 -13.87 16.39
N ARG A 70 0.71 -14.39 16.20
CA ARG A 70 1.08 -15.76 16.63
C ARG A 70 1.12 -15.96 18.15
N LYS A 71 1.18 -14.89 18.94
CA LYS A 71 1.15 -14.98 20.41
C LYS A 71 -0.28 -14.97 20.97
N ILE A 72 -1.26 -14.64 20.14
CA ILE A 72 -2.68 -14.61 20.52
C ILE A 72 -3.30 -16.02 20.38
N GLU A 73 -2.71 -16.87 19.55
CA GLU A 73 -3.02 -18.30 19.41
C GLU A 73 -2.21 -19.15 20.41
#